data_AF-A0A1I6JI83-F1
#
_entry.id   AF-A0A1I6JI83-F1
#
_cell.length_a   1.000
_cell.length_b   1.000
_cell.length_c   1.000
_cell.angle_alpha   90.00
_cell.angle_beta   90.00
_cell.angle_gamma   90.00
#
_symmetry.space_group_name_H-M   'P 1'
#
loop_
_entity.id
_entity.type
_entity.pdbx_description
1 polymer ?
#
loop_
_entity_poly.entity_id
_entity_poly.type
_entity_poly.pdbx_seq_one_letter_code
_entity_poly.pdbx_strand_id
1 'polypeptide(L)'
;MLNIVKNLTAVNRTVKDSRFINYIVIHWVGSVSTAKNNSLYFKNINRNASAHYFVDDISIYQVVEDKNVAWHCGGNRLLSGGGTYHTICTNSNSLGIEMCLDTVGHVSDMTIQNTAELVQYLMNKYSISTNNVIRHYDVTGKQCPGAYIKEERWEWLKSVLIGAANPYIRPAKTLKKGSKGQEVQWVQWQLSHAGYPLVIDGIFGIKTEKMVAAFQNETGLKVASGVVGPKTRYALEQQD
;
A
#
# COMPACT_ATOMS: atom_id res chain seq x y z
N MET A 1 -10.04 -4.54 12.75
CA MET A 1 -9.99 -5.31 11.50
C MET A 1 -11.39 -5.46 10.95
N LEU A 2 -11.58 -5.12 9.67
CA LEU A 2 -12.82 -5.42 8.94
C LEU A 2 -13.06 -6.94 8.85
N ASN A 3 -14.33 -7.32 8.68
CA ASN A 3 -14.70 -8.72 8.46
C ASN A 3 -14.15 -9.20 7.10
N ILE A 4 -13.52 -10.38 7.09
CA ILE A 4 -13.03 -11.01 5.86
C ILE A 4 -14.19 -11.72 5.17
N VAL A 5 -14.58 -11.22 4.00
CA VAL A 5 -15.60 -11.85 3.16
C VAL A 5 -14.94 -12.91 2.29
N LYS A 6 -15.40 -14.16 2.37
CA LYS A 6 -14.89 -15.25 1.52
C LYS A 6 -15.63 -15.27 0.19
N ASN A 7 -14.89 -15.14 -0.90
CA ASN A 7 -15.39 -15.37 -2.25
C ASN A 7 -14.40 -16.23 -3.03
N LEU A 8 -14.29 -17.50 -2.60
CA LEU A 8 -13.21 -18.38 -3.00
C LEU A 8 -13.28 -18.78 -4.48
N THR A 9 -12.12 -18.78 -5.15
CA THR A 9 -11.97 -19.25 -6.53
C THR A 9 -11.68 -20.75 -6.60
N ALA A 10 -12.20 -21.42 -7.63
CA ALA A 10 -11.83 -22.80 -7.97
C ALA A 10 -10.62 -22.89 -8.91
N VAL A 11 -10.22 -21.77 -9.53
CA VAL A 11 -9.13 -21.66 -10.51
C VAL A 11 -8.00 -20.79 -9.98
N ASN A 12 -6.91 -20.63 -10.75
CA ASN A 12 -5.76 -19.77 -10.38
C ASN A 12 -5.10 -20.09 -9.04
N ARG A 13 -5.08 -21.34 -8.60
CA ARG A 13 -4.49 -21.74 -7.32
C ARG A 13 -3.94 -23.14 -7.39
N THR A 14 -2.99 -23.45 -6.52
CA THR A 14 -2.59 -24.84 -6.26
C THR A 14 -3.23 -25.31 -4.96
N VAL A 15 -4.02 -26.38 -5.03
CA VAL A 15 -4.67 -26.99 -3.85
C VAL A 15 -3.59 -27.64 -2.97
N LYS A 16 -3.70 -27.46 -1.65
CA LYS A 16 -2.86 -28.13 -0.65
C LYS A 16 -3.70 -28.50 0.57
N ASP A 17 -3.29 -29.56 1.27
CA ASP A 17 -3.88 -29.94 2.56
C ASP A 17 -3.41 -28.99 3.67
N SER A 18 -2.11 -28.68 3.68
CA SER A 18 -1.48 -27.66 4.50
C SER A 18 -0.21 -27.13 3.83
N ARG A 19 0.28 -25.99 4.29
CA ARG A 19 1.58 -25.44 3.89
C ARG A 19 2.14 -24.53 4.96
N PHE A 20 3.45 -24.37 4.95
CA PHE A 20 4.12 -23.40 5.79
C PHE A 20 4.04 -22.01 5.14
N ILE A 21 3.70 -21.00 5.94
CA ILE A 21 3.50 -19.62 5.49
C ILE A 21 4.48 -18.75 6.26
N ASN A 22 5.47 -18.21 5.55
CA ASN A 22 6.57 -17.44 6.11
C ASN A 22 6.55 -15.97 5.76
N TYR A 23 5.89 -15.61 4.66
CA TYR A 23 5.97 -14.27 4.09
C TYR A 23 4.58 -13.70 3.82
N ILE A 24 4.47 -12.39 3.93
CA ILE A 24 3.36 -11.62 3.36
C ILE A 24 3.95 -10.74 2.27
N VAL A 25 3.45 -10.87 1.05
CA VAL A 25 3.88 -10.07 -0.09
C VAL A 25 2.80 -9.06 -0.42
N ILE A 26 3.17 -7.78 -0.36
CA ILE A 26 2.29 -6.66 -0.64
C ILE A 26 2.32 -6.33 -2.13
N HIS A 27 1.12 -6.18 -2.69
CA HIS A 27 0.85 -5.84 -4.09
C HIS A 27 -0.11 -4.66 -4.17
N TRP A 28 -0.22 -4.12 -5.37
CA TRP A 28 -1.32 -3.26 -5.76
C TRP A 28 -1.95 -3.81 -7.04
N VAL A 29 -3.24 -3.58 -7.20
CA VAL A 29 -3.99 -4.11 -8.35
C VAL A 29 -3.59 -3.46 -9.68
N GLY A 30 -2.97 -2.27 -9.64
CA GLY A 30 -2.49 -1.53 -10.82
C GLY A 30 -3.59 -0.87 -11.67
N SER A 31 -4.86 -0.96 -11.27
CA SER A 31 -5.98 -0.23 -11.87
C SER A 31 -7.11 0.04 -10.87
N VAL A 32 -7.89 1.10 -11.14
CA VAL A 32 -9.08 1.46 -10.36
C VAL A 32 -10.01 0.26 -10.22
N SER A 33 -10.26 -0.19 -8.99
CA SER A 33 -11.11 -1.34 -8.71
C SER A 33 -11.46 -1.46 -7.23
N THR A 34 -12.42 -2.32 -6.90
CA THR A 34 -12.77 -2.66 -5.52
C THR A 34 -12.35 -4.09 -5.19
N ALA A 35 -12.22 -4.41 -3.91
CA ALA A 35 -11.91 -5.76 -3.44
C ALA A 35 -12.99 -6.75 -3.88
N LYS A 36 -14.27 -6.33 -3.82
CA LYS A 36 -15.40 -7.11 -4.33
C LYS A 36 -15.25 -7.41 -5.82
N ASN A 37 -14.97 -6.41 -6.65
CA ASN A 37 -14.86 -6.59 -8.10
C ASN A 37 -13.70 -7.51 -8.48
N ASN A 38 -12.54 -7.35 -7.85
CA ASN A 38 -11.41 -8.25 -8.05
C ASN A 38 -11.75 -9.68 -7.61
N SER A 39 -12.46 -9.85 -6.49
CA SER A 39 -12.89 -11.18 -6.04
C SER A 39 -13.80 -11.88 -7.05
N LEU A 40 -14.73 -11.15 -7.68
CA LEU A 40 -15.61 -11.68 -8.72
C LEU A 40 -14.84 -12.01 -10.00
N TYR A 41 -13.88 -11.17 -10.37
CA TYR A 41 -13.05 -11.37 -11.56
C TYR A 41 -12.21 -12.64 -11.47
N PHE A 42 -11.41 -12.80 -10.41
CA PHE A 42 -10.51 -13.94 -10.23
C PHE A 42 -11.22 -15.26 -9.88
N LYS A 43 -12.50 -15.19 -9.49
CA LYS A 43 -13.36 -16.35 -9.32
C LYS A 43 -13.84 -16.96 -10.64
N ASN A 44 -14.08 -16.13 -11.64
CA ASN A 44 -14.76 -16.54 -12.88
C ASN A 44 -13.81 -16.69 -14.08
N ILE A 45 -12.56 -16.25 -13.99
CA ILE A 45 -11.62 -16.25 -15.12
C ILE A 45 -10.30 -16.89 -14.72
N ASN A 46 -9.77 -17.80 -15.55
CA ASN A 46 -8.41 -18.33 -15.41
C ASN A 46 -7.40 -17.34 -16.04
N ARG A 47 -6.56 -16.73 -15.19
CA ARG A 47 -5.56 -15.71 -15.56
C ARG A 47 -4.13 -16.19 -15.35
N ASN A 48 -3.93 -17.42 -14.87
CA ASN A 48 -2.65 -17.90 -14.37
C ASN A 48 -2.05 -16.94 -13.30
N ALA A 49 -2.91 -16.25 -12.56
CA ALA A 49 -2.56 -15.32 -11.50
C ALA A 49 -3.72 -15.20 -10.50
N SER A 50 -3.41 -14.96 -9.23
CA SER A 50 -4.38 -14.68 -8.16
C SER A 50 -3.67 -14.11 -6.94
N ALA A 51 -4.43 -13.61 -5.96
CA ALA A 51 -3.95 -13.28 -4.63
C ALA A 51 -4.83 -13.94 -3.57
N HIS A 52 -4.35 -14.01 -2.33
CA HIS A 52 -5.17 -14.53 -1.23
C HIS A 52 -6.22 -13.50 -0.84
N TYR A 53 -5.83 -12.23 -0.78
CA TYR A 53 -6.67 -11.14 -0.32
C TYR A 53 -6.66 -9.96 -1.28
N PHE A 54 -7.82 -9.34 -1.45
CA PHE A 54 -7.97 -8.00 -1.99
C PHE A 54 -8.53 -7.09 -0.91
N VAL A 55 -7.98 -5.89 -0.78
CA VAL A 55 -8.35 -4.92 0.26
C VAL A 55 -8.64 -3.58 -0.39
N ASP A 56 -9.77 -2.97 -0.04
CA ASP A 56 -10.09 -1.57 -0.35
C ASP A 56 -10.40 -0.78 0.94
N ASP A 57 -10.92 0.42 0.79
CA ASP A 57 -11.23 1.33 1.90
C ASP A 57 -12.39 0.84 2.77
N ILE A 58 -13.25 -0.05 2.28
CA ILE A 58 -14.46 -0.49 2.98
C ILE A 58 -14.58 -2.00 3.20
N SER A 59 -13.71 -2.81 2.58
CA SER A 59 -13.86 -4.26 2.57
C SER A 59 -12.57 -5.05 2.37
N ILE A 60 -12.59 -6.29 2.86
CA ILE A 60 -11.54 -7.29 2.66
C ILE A 60 -12.18 -8.54 2.06
N TYR A 61 -11.68 -9.00 0.90
CA TYR A 61 -12.13 -10.21 0.25
C TYR A 61 -11.03 -11.26 0.18
N GLN A 62 -11.29 -12.45 0.72
CA GLN A 62 -10.44 -13.63 0.55
C GLN A 62 -10.87 -14.42 -0.69
N VAL A 63 -9.94 -14.60 -1.63
CA VAL A 63 -10.17 -15.26 -2.92
C VAL A 63 -9.50 -16.63 -2.97
N VAL A 64 -8.33 -16.78 -2.36
CA VAL A 64 -7.65 -18.09 -2.21
C VAL A 64 -7.52 -18.37 -0.72
N GLU A 65 -7.98 -19.55 -0.28
CA GLU A 65 -7.79 -19.98 1.12
C GLU A 65 -6.30 -20.06 1.46
N ASP A 66 -5.93 -19.65 2.68
CA ASP A 66 -4.53 -19.60 3.12
C ASP A 66 -3.77 -20.91 2.94
N LYS A 67 -4.43 -22.06 3.17
CA LYS A 67 -3.80 -23.38 2.98
C LYS A 67 -3.38 -23.63 1.54
N ASN A 68 -4.11 -23.07 0.57
CA ASN A 68 -3.81 -23.18 -0.85
C ASN A 68 -2.78 -22.12 -1.26
N VAL A 69 -2.17 -22.32 -2.41
CA VAL A 69 -1.18 -21.41 -2.97
C VAL A 69 -1.84 -20.51 -4.01
N ALA A 70 -1.92 -19.20 -3.73
CA ALA A 70 -2.24 -18.22 -4.76
C ALA A 70 -1.03 -17.98 -5.68
N TRP A 71 -1.28 -17.60 -6.94
CA TRP A 71 -0.25 -17.37 -7.95
C TRP A 71 0.04 -15.88 -8.08
N HIS A 72 0.74 -15.29 -7.12
CA HIS A 72 0.85 -13.82 -6.99
C HIS A 72 2.27 -13.26 -7.21
N CYS A 73 3.31 -13.89 -6.64
CA CYS A 73 4.66 -13.31 -6.61
C CYS A 73 5.72 -14.05 -7.44
N GLY A 74 5.38 -15.19 -8.03
CA GLY A 74 6.31 -16.00 -8.83
C GLY A 74 6.79 -15.32 -10.13
N GLY A 75 7.62 -16.04 -10.90
CA GLY A 75 8.20 -15.59 -12.16
C GLY A 75 9.72 -15.38 -12.08
N ASN A 76 10.32 -15.02 -13.22
CA ASN A 76 11.76 -14.75 -13.32
C ASN A 76 12.14 -13.46 -12.57
N ARG A 77 13.37 -13.40 -12.08
CA ARG A 77 13.96 -12.14 -11.58
C ARG A 77 14.13 -11.15 -12.72
N LEU A 78 13.74 -9.90 -12.46
CA LEU A 78 13.89 -8.77 -13.36
C LEU A 78 15.15 -7.96 -13.03
N LEU A 79 15.74 -7.31 -14.03
CA LEU A 79 16.94 -6.47 -13.90
C LEU A 79 16.58 -5.02 -13.54
N SER A 80 15.80 -4.83 -12.47
CA SER A 80 15.24 -3.54 -12.03
C SER A 80 15.80 -3.06 -10.68
N GLY A 81 16.86 -3.69 -10.19
CA GLY A 81 17.45 -3.41 -8.86
C GLY A 81 16.81 -4.19 -7.70
N GLY A 82 15.63 -4.79 -7.89
CA GLY A 82 14.97 -5.59 -6.86
C GLY A 82 15.31 -7.10 -6.91
N GLY A 83 14.43 -7.91 -6.32
CA GLY A 83 14.57 -9.37 -6.33
C GLY A 83 15.53 -9.95 -5.29
N THR A 84 15.76 -9.24 -4.17
CA THR A 84 16.58 -9.70 -3.04
C THR A 84 16.07 -11.00 -2.40
N TYR A 85 14.77 -11.29 -2.54
CA TYR A 85 14.10 -12.51 -2.07
C TYR A 85 13.77 -13.48 -3.21
N HIS A 86 14.37 -13.32 -4.39
CA HIS A 86 14.13 -14.23 -5.50
C HIS A 86 14.51 -15.66 -5.10
N THR A 87 13.62 -16.63 -5.36
CA THR A 87 13.68 -18.04 -4.92
C THR A 87 13.59 -18.30 -3.40
N ILE A 88 13.72 -17.27 -2.56
CA ILE A 88 13.58 -17.34 -1.10
C ILE A 88 12.10 -17.23 -0.71
N CYS A 89 11.45 -16.15 -1.16
CA CYS A 89 10.00 -16.00 -1.11
C CYS A 89 9.40 -16.52 -2.42
N THR A 90 8.40 -17.41 -2.31
CA THR A 90 7.72 -18.02 -3.45
C THR A 90 6.22 -18.06 -3.16
N ASN A 91 5.40 -18.22 -4.20
CA ASN A 91 3.95 -18.42 -4.05
C ASN A 91 3.62 -19.44 -2.94
N SER A 92 4.39 -20.53 -2.87
CA SER A 92 4.14 -21.65 -1.97
C SER A 92 4.34 -21.33 -0.49
N ASN A 93 5.21 -20.37 -0.14
CA ASN A 93 5.51 -20.02 1.25
C ASN A 93 5.04 -18.61 1.66
N SER A 94 4.19 -17.98 0.84
CA SER A 94 3.70 -16.62 1.10
C SER A 94 2.19 -16.45 1.01
N LEU A 95 1.70 -15.36 1.60
CA LEU A 95 0.37 -14.80 1.35
C LEU A 95 0.50 -13.51 0.55
N GLY A 96 -0.07 -13.47 -0.66
CA GLY A 96 -0.26 -12.23 -1.43
C GLY A 96 -1.48 -11.43 -1.01
N ILE A 97 -1.29 -10.13 -0.76
CA ILE A 97 -2.35 -9.14 -0.49
C ILE A 97 -2.29 -8.05 -1.56
N GLU A 98 -3.41 -7.82 -2.23
CA GLU A 98 -3.59 -6.81 -3.28
C GLU A 98 -4.33 -5.59 -2.72
N MET A 99 -3.65 -4.45 -2.66
CA MET A 99 -4.27 -3.17 -2.32
C MET A 99 -4.98 -2.60 -3.54
N CYS A 100 -6.29 -2.35 -3.41
CA CYS A 100 -7.11 -1.81 -4.47
C CYS A 100 -6.93 -0.30 -4.62
N LEU A 101 -7.09 0.19 -5.85
CA LEU A 101 -6.97 1.61 -6.18
C LEU A 101 -8.35 2.27 -6.22
N ASP A 102 -8.46 3.43 -5.58
CA ASP A 102 -9.66 4.26 -5.55
C ASP A 102 -9.99 4.87 -6.93
N THR A 103 -11.03 5.69 -7.02
CA THR A 103 -11.52 6.25 -8.29
C THR A 103 -10.52 7.14 -9.03
N VAL A 104 -9.45 7.57 -8.36
CA VAL A 104 -8.39 8.39 -8.96
C VAL A 104 -7.11 7.60 -9.21
N GLY A 105 -7.10 6.30 -8.91
CA GLY A 105 -5.97 5.41 -9.21
C GLY A 105 -4.98 5.23 -8.07
N HIS A 106 -5.38 5.47 -6.82
CA HIS A 106 -4.44 5.46 -5.69
C HIS A 106 -4.86 4.50 -4.58
N VAL A 107 -3.87 4.03 -3.82
CA VAL A 107 -4.10 3.28 -2.59
C VAL A 107 -4.45 4.27 -1.49
N SER A 108 -5.74 4.40 -1.14
CA SER A 108 -6.17 5.33 -0.11
C SER A 108 -5.58 5.00 1.27
N ASP A 109 -5.46 6.00 2.14
CA ASP A 109 -5.07 5.81 3.55
C ASP A 109 -5.91 4.75 4.28
N MET A 110 -7.21 4.68 3.96
CA MET A 110 -8.09 3.67 4.56
C MET A 110 -7.78 2.27 4.02
N THR A 111 -7.46 2.14 2.73
CA THR A 111 -6.96 0.88 2.16
C THR A 111 -5.67 0.45 2.85
N ILE A 112 -4.75 1.37 3.11
CA ILE A 112 -3.49 1.09 3.84
C ILE A 112 -3.79 0.63 5.26
N GLN A 113 -4.67 1.33 5.99
CA GLN A 113 -5.04 0.98 7.36
C GLN A 113 -5.71 -0.40 7.42
N ASN A 114 -6.67 -0.67 6.54
CA ASN A 114 -7.34 -1.98 6.45
C ASN A 114 -6.32 -3.09 6.10
N THR A 115 -5.36 -2.79 5.22
CA THR A 115 -4.27 -3.71 4.87
C THR A 115 -3.36 -3.96 6.06
N ALA A 116 -3.01 -2.93 6.83
CA ALA A 116 -2.19 -3.05 8.04
C ALA A 116 -2.86 -3.94 9.09
N GLU A 117 -4.15 -3.75 9.34
CA GLU A 117 -4.90 -4.60 10.27
C GLU A 117 -4.94 -6.06 9.82
N LEU A 118 -5.08 -6.31 8.51
CA LEU A 118 -5.01 -7.65 7.93
C LEU A 118 -3.60 -8.25 8.05
N VAL A 119 -2.55 -7.49 7.73
CA VAL A 119 -1.15 -7.92 7.84
C VAL A 119 -0.82 -8.33 9.26
N GLN A 120 -1.13 -7.49 10.25
CA GLN A 120 -0.88 -7.79 11.67
C GLN A 120 -1.66 -9.02 12.14
N TYR A 121 -2.92 -9.17 11.73
CA TYR A 121 -3.70 -10.37 12.01
C TYR A 121 -3.05 -11.64 11.43
N LEU A 122 -2.63 -11.60 10.16
CA LEU A 122 -1.98 -12.74 9.49
C LEU A 122 -0.61 -13.05 10.09
N MET A 123 0.15 -12.03 10.48
CA MET A 123 1.42 -12.21 11.17
C MET A 123 1.23 -12.95 12.48
N ASN A 124 0.27 -12.53 13.31
CA ASN A 124 -0.03 -13.21 14.56
C ASN A 124 -0.51 -14.65 14.32
N LYS A 125 -1.42 -14.85 13.36
CA LYS A 125 -1.99 -16.16 13.03
C LYS A 125 -0.93 -17.19 12.60
N TYR A 126 0.07 -16.76 11.84
CA TYR A 126 1.09 -17.64 11.26
C TYR A 126 2.48 -17.46 11.86
N SER A 127 2.63 -16.66 12.92
CA SER A 127 3.91 -16.32 13.53
C SER A 127 4.94 -15.76 12.53
N ILE A 128 4.48 -14.90 11.61
CA ILE A 128 5.33 -14.29 10.58
C ILE A 128 6.06 -13.08 11.18
N SER A 129 7.40 -13.07 11.05
CA SER A 129 8.24 -11.95 11.48
C SER A 129 7.94 -10.67 10.68
N THR A 130 8.09 -9.52 11.33
CA THR A 130 8.01 -8.19 10.69
C THR A 130 8.97 -8.06 9.50
N ASN A 131 10.11 -8.76 9.55
CA ASN A 131 11.09 -8.80 8.46
C ASN A 131 10.56 -9.47 7.20
N ASN A 132 9.55 -10.34 7.33
CA ASN A 132 8.98 -11.11 6.23
C ASN A 132 7.71 -10.50 5.64
N VAL A 133 7.38 -9.25 5.99
CA VAL A 133 6.45 -8.41 5.24
C VAL A 133 7.27 -7.67 4.18
N ILE A 134 7.06 -8.02 2.91
CA ILE A 134 7.90 -7.59 1.78
C ILE A 134 7.06 -7.18 0.57
N ARG A 135 7.67 -6.49 -0.40
CA ARG A 135 7.05 -6.08 -1.67
C ARG A 135 7.18 -7.19 -2.71
N HIS A 136 6.34 -7.19 -3.74
CA HIS A 136 6.63 -8.01 -4.93
C HIS A 136 7.95 -7.59 -5.61
N TYR A 137 8.30 -6.31 -5.53
CA TYR A 137 9.61 -5.79 -5.92
C TYR A 137 10.77 -6.52 -5.24
N ASP A 138 10.65 -6.83 -3.95
CA ASP A 138 11.68 -7.55 -3.21
C ASP A 138 11.79 -9.01 -3.69
N VAL A 139 10.69 -9.62 -4.17
CA VAL A 139 10.67 -11.02 -4.63
C VAL A 139 11.24 -11.19 -6.04
N THR A 140 10.82 -10.39 -7.01
CA THR A 140 11.23 -10.57 -8.42
C THR A 140 11.79 -9.31 -9.06
N GLY A 141 11.75 -8.15 -8.40
CA GLY A 141 12.03 -6.86 -9.02
C GLY A 141 10.86 -6.26 -9.80
N LYS A 142 9.67 -6.89 -9.78
CA LYS A 142 8.48 -6.29 -10.39
C LYS A 142 8.19 -4.93 -9.77
N GLN A 143 7.84 -3.93 -10.58
CA GLN A 143 7.47 -2.57 -10.15
C GLN A 143 6.11 -2.57 -9.42
N CYS A 144 6.06 -3.26 -8.28
CA CYS A 144 4.87 -3.55 -7.50
C CYS A 144 5.29 -3.57 -6.02
N PRO A 145 4.64 -2.75 -5.15
CA PRO A 145 3.32 -2.13 -5.34
C PRO A 145 3.39 -0.65 -5.81
N GLY A 146 3.84 -0.39 -7.04
CA GLY A 146 3.83 0.95 -7.63
C GLY A 146 4.81 1.90 -6.93
N ALA A 147 4.32 3.03 -6.45
CA ALA A 147 5.13 4.07 -5.81
C ALA A 147 5.97 3.60 -4.62
N TYR A 148 5.53 2.56 -3.89
CA TYR A 148 6.24 2.01 -2.74
C TYR A 148 7.47 1.17 -3.10
N ILE A 149 7.92 1.15 -4.36
CA ILE A 149 9.27 0.64 -4.69
C ILE A 149 10.39 1.58 -4.22
N LYS A 150 10.10 2.86 -4.02
CA LYS A 150 11.06 3.81 -3.45
C LYS A 150 11.24 3.49 -1.96
N GLU A 151 12.47 3.42 -1.49
CA GLU A 151 12.74 2.90 -0.14
C GLU A 151 12.13 3.77 0.95
N GLU A 152 12.18 5.09 0.81
CA GLU A 152 11.56 6.01 1.77
C GLU A 152 10.03 5.82 1.88
N ARG A 153 9.35 5.50 0.77
CA ARG A 153 7.91 5.21 0.73
C ARG A 153 7.62 3.83 1.33
N TRP A 154 8.47 2.85 1.02
CA TRP A 154 8.34 1.52 1.56
C TRP A 154 8.55 1.45 3.06
N GLU A 155 9.59 2.09 3.59
CA GLU A 155 9.85 2.09 5.03
C GLU A 155 8.68 2.68 5.80
N TRP A 156 8.06 3.76 5.29
CA TRP A 156 6.83 4.28 5.86
C TRP A 156 5.69 3.26 5.77
N LEU A 157 5.36 2.74 4.58
CA LEU A 157 4.25 1.80 4.40
C LEU A 157 4.45 0.57 5.29
N LYS A 158 5.65 -0.03 5.26
CA LYS A 158 6.01 -1.18 6.08
C LYS A 158 5.84 -0.89 7.56
N SER A 159 6.25 0.29 8.04
CA SER A 159 6.05 0.68 9.45
C SER A 159 4.57 0.63 9.86
N VAL A 160 3.68 1.15 9.01
CA VAL A 160 2.23 1.10 9.23
C VAL A 160 1.74 -0.35 9.19
N LEU A 161 2.14 -1.11 8.17
CA LEU A 161 1.71 -2.51 7.97
C LEU A 161 2.10 -3.43 9.12
N ILE A 162 3.28 -3.25 9.72
CA ILE A 162 3.76 -4.07 10.83
C ILE A 162 3.30 -3.57 12.20
N GLY A 163 2.46 -2.53 12.25
CA GLY A 163 1.96 -1.96 13.50
C GLY A 163 3.02 -1.19 14.31
N ALA A 164 4.13 -0.78 13.67
CA ALA A 164 4.97 0.25 14.26
C ALA A 164 4.19 1.58 14.26
N ALA A 165 4.41 2.43 15.26
CA ALA A 165 3.72 3.72 15.31
C ALA A 165 3.94 4.47 13.99
N ASN A 166 2.86 4.79 13.26
CA ASN A 166 2.94 5.66 12.09
C ASN A 166 3.58 6.97 12.56
N PRO A 167 4.79 7.34 12.08
CA PRO A 167 5.45 8.53 12.59
C PRO A 167 4.68 9.81 12.23
N TYR A 168 3.79 9.76 11.23
CA TYR A 168 3.13 10.93 10.66
C TYR A 168 1.60 10.77 10.62
N ILE A 169 0.91 11.65 11.33
CA ILE A 169 -0.56 11.63 11.42
C ILE A 169 -1.12 12.43 10.23
N ARG A 170 -2.02 11.85 9.43
CA ARG A 170 -2.73 12.62 8.42
C ARG A 170 -3.50 13.77 9.08
N PRO A 171 -3.39 15.03 8.60
CA PRO A 171 -4.06 16.15 9.24
C PRO A 171 -5.59 16.01 9.20
N ALA A 172 -6.23 15.93 10.36
CA ALA A 172 -7.69 16.02 10.44
C ALA A 172 -8.16 17.46 10.21
N LYS A 173 -7.33 18.42 10.65
CA LYS A 173 -7.60 19.87 10.61
C LYS A 173 -6.87 20.53 9.45
N THR A 174 -7.30 21.74 9.11
CA THR A 174 -6.60 22.58 8.13
C THR A 174 -5.26 23.05 8.71
N LEU A 175 -4.16 22.83 7.99
CA LEU A 175 -2.83 23.30 8.37
C LEU A 175 -2.42 24.54 7.57
N LYS A 176 -1.64 25.41 8.19
CA LYS A 176 -1.13 26.65 7.58
C LYS A 176 0.17 27.06 8.26
N LYS A 177 0.78 28.15 7.78
CA LYS A 177 1.97 28.73 8.43
C LYS A 177 1.76 28.89 9.94
N GLY A 178 2.71 28.38 10.72
CA GLY A 178 2.67 28.35 12.19
C GLY A 178 2.17 27.03 12.80
N SER A 179 1.48 26.17 12.03
CA SER A 179 1.18 24.79 12.45
C SER A 179 2.46 24.01 12.74
N LYS A 180 2.39 23.04 13.67
CA LYS A 180 3.53 22.18 14.06
C LYS A 180 3.09 20.74 14.36
N GLY A 181 4.05 19.81 14.37
CA GLY A 181 3.87 18.44 14.84
C GLY A 181 3.73 17.41 13.71
N GLN A 182 3.29 16.20 14.07
CA GLN A 182 3.22 15.05 13.15
C GLN A 182 2.33 15.28 11.93
N GLU A 183 1.27 16.08 12.07
CA GLU A 183 0.40 16.45 10.93
C GLU A 183 1.14 17.32 9.89
N VAL A 184 2.09 18.15 10.34
CA VAL A 184 2.95 18.93 9.43
C VAL A 184 4.01 18.04 8.81
N GLN A 185 4.59 17.13 9.58
CA GLN A 185 5.56 16.15 9.05
C GLN A 185 4.92 15.31 7.95
N TRP A 186 3.66 14.93 8.11
CA TRP A 186 2.88 14.26 7.06
C TRP A 186 2.82 15.10 5.78
N VAL A 187 2.49 16.40 5.87
CA VAL A 187 2.45 17.28 4.68
C VAL A 187 3.83 17.43 4.04
N GLN A 188 4.87 17.66 4.84
CA GLN A 188 6.25 17.81 4.36
C GLN A 188 6.74 16.52 3.70
N TRP A 189 6.38 15.37 4.26
CA TRP A 189 6.64 14.06 3.69
C TRP A 189 5.94 13.93 2.34
N GLN A 190 4.63 14.20 2.25
CA GLN A 190 3.89 14.11 0.98
C GLN A 190 4.47 15.04 -0.09
N LEU A 191 4.81 16.28 0.26
CA LEU A 191 5.45 17.21 -0.67
C LEU A 191 6.85 16.75 -1.09
N SER A 192 7.65 16.23 -0.16
CA SER A 192 8.95 15.64 -0.49
C SER A 192 8.81 14.49 -1.48
N HIS A 193 7.77 13.68 -1.33
CA HIS A 193 7.43 12.60 -2.24
C HIS A 193 6.94 13.08 -3.60
N ALA A 194 6.23 14.21 -3.64
CA ALA A 194 5.82 14.89 -4.86
C ALA A 194 6.99 15.64 -5.57
N GLY A 195 8.21 15.53 -5.04
CA GLY A 195 9.42 16.13 -5.65
C GLY A 195 9.79 17.52 -5.14
N TYR A 196 9.10 18.04 -4.11
CA TYR A 196 9.45 19.34 -3.52
C TYR A 196 10.56 19.18 -2.48
N PRO A 197 11.70 19.89 -2.61
CA PRO A 197 12.82 19.76 -1.68
C PRO A 197 12.49 20.40 -0.33
N LEU A 198 12.14 19.59 0.65
CA LEU A 198 11.78 20.00 2.02
C LEU A 198 12.49 19.16 3.06
N VAL A 199 12.73 19.78 4.22
CA VAL A 199 13.07 19.06 5.44
C VAL A 199 11.79 18.68 6.16
N ILE A 200 11.72 17.45 6.65
CA ILE A 200 10.59 16.96 7.47
C ILE A 200 10.89 17.28 8.94
N ASP A 201 10.75 18.55 9.31
CA ASP A 201 11.02 19.07 10.66
C ASP A 201 9.75 19.25 11.51
N GLY A 202 8.57 19.05 10.93
CA GLY A 202 7.28 19.24 11.59
C GLY A 202 6.95 20.70 11.87
N ILE A 203 7.58 21.65 11.20
CA ILE A 203 7.33 23.09 11.32
C ILE A 203 6.77 23.62 10.01
N PHE A 204 5.53 24.12 10.04
CA PHE A 204 4.90 24.70 8.86
C PHE A 204 5.41 26.14 8.71
N GLY A 205 6.65 26.28 8.25
CA GLY A 205 7.30 27.55 8.00
C GLY A 205 6.99 28.11 6.62
N ILE A 206 7.65 29.21 6.27
CA ILE A 206 7.48 29.87 4.96
C ILE A 206 7.89 28.96 3.79
N LYS A 207 8.83 28.03 4.00
CA LYS A 207 9.24 27.06 2.98
C LYS A 207 8.13 26.06 2.69
N THR A 208 7.56 25.44 3.73
CA THR A 208 6.42 24.50 3.58
C THR A 208 5.22 25.19 2.95
N GLU A 209 4.86 26.40 3.38
CA GLU A 209 3.78 27.19 2.78
C GLU A 209 4.00 27.43 1.28
N LYS A 210 5.21 27.83 0.88
CA LYS A 210 5.55 28.03 -0.53
C LYS A 210 5.46 26.74 -1.34
N MET A 211 5.91 25.61 -0.80
CA MET A 211 5.83 24.32 -1.49
C MET A 211 4.39 23.82 -1.58
N VAL A 212 3.56 24.03 -0.56
CA VAL A 212 2.11 23.75 -0.65
C VAL A 212 1.46 24.60 -1.73
N ALA A 213 1.80 25.89 -1.82
CA ALA A 213 1.25 26.77 -2.84
C ALA A 213 1.71 26.37 -4.26
N ALA A 214 2.99 26.02 -4.42
CA ALA A 214 3.53 25.49 -5.68
C ALA A 214 2.80 24.21 -6.09
N PHE A 215 2.67 23.27 -5.14
CA PHE A 215 1.92 22.04 -5.31
C PHE A 215 0.47 22.26 -5.75
N GLN A 216 -0.24 23.18 -5.09
CA GLN A 216 -1.60 23.54 -5.44
C GLN A 216 -1.70 24.10 -6.86
N ASN A 217 -0.76 24.96 -7.27
CA ASN A 217 -0.70 25.50 -8.63
C ASN A 217 -0.47 24.38 -9.66
N GLU A 218 0.51 23.52 -9.43
CA GLU A 218 0.90 22.47 -10.36
C GLU A 218 -0.18 21.39 -10.53
N THR A 219 -0.93 21.10 -9.47
CA THR A 219 -2.06 20.16 -9.50
C THR A 219 -3.40 20.77 -9.94
N GLY A 220 -3.41 22.05 -10.35
CA GLY A 220 -4.63 22.73 -10.80
C GLY A 220 -5.67 22.95 -9.69
N LEU A 221 -5.28 22.82 -8.42
CA LEU A 221 -6.12 23.24 -7.31
C LEU A 221 -6.24 24.77 -7.39
N LYS A 222 -7.45 25.27 -7.69
CA LYS A 222 -7.77 26.70 -7.90
C LYS A 222 -7.45 27.65 -6.73
N VAL A 223 -6.79 27.17 -5.67
CA VAL A 223 -6.43 27.92 -4.47
C VAL A 223 -4.99 27.60 -4.09
N ALA A 224 -4.02 28.31 -4.70
CA ALA A 224 -2.61 28.30 -4.26
C ALA A 224 -2.40 29.19 -3.02
N SER A 225 -3.17 28.89 -1.98
CA SER A 225 -3.17 29.62 -0.72
C SER A 225 -1.98 29.28 0.19
N GLY A 226 -1.26 28.19 -0.10
CA GLY A 226 -0.27 27.65 0.84
C GLY A 226 -0.90 27.01 2.09
N VAL A 227 -2.23 26.86 2.12
CA VAL A 227 -3.00 26.27 3.22
C VAL A 227 -3.44 24.86 2.86
N VAL A 228 -3.20 23.89 3.75
CA VAL A 228 -3.55 22.48 3.54
C VAL A 228 -4.93 22.20 4.10
N GLY A 229 -5.95 22.38 3.26
CA GLY A 229 -7.33 21.95 3.51
C GLY A 229 -7.62 20.54 2.94
N PRO A 230 -8.88 20.05 3.06
CA PRO A 230 -9.26 18.70 2.61
C PRO A 230 -8.87 18.38 1.16
N LYS A 231 -9.06 19.32 0.22
CA LYS A 231 -8.69 19.13 -1.19
C LYS A 231 -7.19 18.99 -1.40
N THR A 232 -6.40 19.79 -0.69
CA THR A 232 -4.93 19.72 -0.78
C THR A 232 -4.40 18.46 -0.13
N ARG A 233 -4.96 18.02 1.01
CA ARG A 233 -4.61 16.71 1.60
C ARG A 233 -4.89 15.58 0.63
N TYR A 234 -6.09 15.56 0.07
CA TYR A 234 -6.47 14.58 -0.93
C TYR A 234 -5.52 14.60 -2.13
N ALA A 235 -5.19 15.77 -2.67
CA ALA A 235 -4.25 15.86 -3.79
C ALA A 235 -2.84 15.41 -3.41
N LEU A 236 -2.37 15.71 -2.19
CA LEU A 236 -1.08 15.26 -1.65
C LEU A 236 -1.03 13.73 -1.53
N GLU A 237 -2.12 13.10 -1.08
CA GLU A 237 -2.26 11.63 -1.05
C GLU A 237 -2.18 11.00 -2.45
N GLN A 238 -2.51 11.78 -3.48
CA GLN A 238 -2.49 11.34 -4.87
C GLN A 238 -1.14 11.58 -5.58
N GLN A 239 -0.06 11.93 -4.86
CA GLN A 239 1.25 12.24 -5.47
C GLN A 239 2.18 11.04 -5.53
N ASP A 240 1.72 9.96 -6.17
CA ASP A 240 2.47 8.71 -6.32
C ASP A 240 2.55 8.21 -7.75
#